data_AF-A0A9P3ZHA7-F1
#
_entry.id   AF-A0A9P3ZHA7-F1
#
_cell.length_a   1.000
_cell.length_b   1.000
_cell.length_c   1.000
_cell.angle_alpha   90.00
_cell.angle_beta   90.00
_cell.angle_gamma   90.00
#
_symmetry.space_group_name_H-M   'P 1'
#
loop_
_entity.id
_entity.type
_entity.pdbx_description
1 polymer ?
#
loop_
_entity_poly.entity_id
_entity_poly.type
_entity_poly.pdbx_seq_one_letter_code
_entity_poly.pdbx_strand_id
1 'polypeptide(L)'
;MTEHSYTGKKGVANCYLAHIDSLYINYQIPGQDFNDHENWAILVSDKDSILYKGFEPTPLQNDNFINNSFTYDCDGKLLFTPVYSDTVYQFMSVSIVSPKYVIRQKKSIWNLYNQKIPPQEVDKLIKQKDYTRYAGKFLDGGNYASFEIAHKWDKYITPRPYFGIKEPT
;
A
#
# COMPACT_ATOMS: atom_id res chain seq x y z
N MET A 1 7.31 -43.62 2.30
CA MET A 1 7.41 -42.18 2.54
C MET A 1 8.19 -41.63 1.36
N THR A 2 7.53 -41.02 0.39
CA THR A 2 8.17 -40.57 -0.85
C THR A 2 8.53 -39.11 -0.66
N GLU A 3 9.82 -38.79 -0.66
CA GLU A 3 10.28 -37.40 -0.67
C GLU A 3 9.88 -36.77 -2.00
N HIS A 4 8.93 -35.83 -1.95
CA HIS A 4 8.68 -34.93 -3.06
C HIS A 4 9.71 -33.80 -2.98
N SER A 5 10.81 -33.92 -3.71
CA SER A 5 11.70 -32.79 -3.96
C SER A 5 10.99 -31.85 -4.95
N TYR A 6 10.43 -30.76 -4.43
CA TYR A 6 9.89 -29.69 -5.24
C TYR A 6 11.04 -28.98 -5.97
N THR A 7 11.10 -29.13 -7.29
CA THR A 7 12.09 -28.47 -8.17
C THR A 7 11.54 -27.21 -8.86
N GLY A 8 10.41 -26.68 -8.39
CA GLY A 8 9.79 -25.49 -8.99
C GLY A 8 10.66 -24.24 -8.82
N LYS A 9 11.10 -23.67 -9.94
CA LYS A 9 11.62 -22.29 -9.95
C LYS A 9 10.46 -21.34 -9.59
N LYS A 10 10.58 -20.74 -8.39
CA LYS A 10 9.91 -19.56 -7.83
C LYS A 10 8.54 -19.22 -8.45
N GLY A 11 7.46 -19.74 -7.85
CA GLY A 11 6.13 -19.15 -7.99
C GLY A 11 6.00 -17.95 -7.07
N VAL A 12 5.63 -16.77 -7.60
CA VAL A 12 5.26 -15.63 -6.77
C VAL A 12 3.93 -15.97 -6.10
N ALA A 13 3.94 -16.30 -4.81
CA ALA A 13 2.73 -16.38 -4.02
C ALA A 13 2.16 -14.97 -3.88
N ASN A 14 1.24 -14.60 -4.78
CA ASN A 14 0.76 -13.24 -4.89
C ASN A 14 -0.74 -13.13 -4.60
N CYS A 15 -1.15 -11.98 -4.08
CA CYS A 15 -2.55 -11.61 -4.03
C CYS A 15 -2.87 -10.83 -5.31
N TYR A 16 -3.72 -11.39 -6.18
CA TYR A 16 -4.36 -10.62 -7.23
C TYR A 16 -5.22 -9.54 -6.58
N LEU A 17 -4.91 -8.26 -6.81
CA LEU A 17 -5.59 -7.16 -6.12
C LEU A 17 -6.42 -6.27 -7.04
N ALA A 18 -6.01 -6.09 -8.30
CA ALA A 18 -6.67 -5.19 -9.25
C ALA A 18 -6.31 -5.51 -10.71
N HIS A 19 -6.97 -4.85 -11.65
CA HIS A 19 -6.61 -4.86 -13.07
C HIS A 19 -6.78 -3.48 -13.70
N ILE A 20 -6.05 -3.24 -14.79
CA ILE A 20 -6.29 -2.13 -15.71
C ILE A 20 -6.42 -2.78 -17.09
N ASP A 21 -7.56 -2.57 -17.75
CA ASP A 21 -7.93 -3.30 -18.96
C ASP A 21 -7.83 -4.82 -18.76
N SER A 22 -7.05 -5.51 -19.60
CA SER A 22 -6.76 -6.95 -19.50
C SER A 22 -5.52 -7.29 -18.67
N LEU A 23 -4.85 -6.29 -18.08
CA LEU A 23 -3.59 -6.46 -17.37
C LEU A 23 -3.80 -6.57 -15.86
N TYR A 24 -3.15 -7.54 -15.26
CA TYR A 24 -3.32 -7.92 -13.87
C TYR A 24 -2.31 -7.18 -13.00
N ILE A 25 -2.77 -6.58 -11.90
CA ILE A 25 -1.92 -5.87 -10.95
C ILE A 25 -1.84 -6.67 -9.67
N ASN A 26 -0.61 -6.90 -9.26
CA ASN A 26 -0.28 -7.67 -8.09
C ASN A 26 0.56 -6.84 -7.14
N TYR A 27 0.40 -7.10 -5.84
CA TYR A 27 1.07 -6.36 -4.79
C TYR A 27 1.99 -7.27 -3.99
N GLN A 28 3.24 -6.84 -3.87
CA GLN A 28 4.30 -7.60 -3.22
C GLN A 28 4.77 -6.91 -1.95
N ILE A 29 5.21 -7.72 -1.00
CA ILE A 29 6.09 -7.24 0.09
C ILE A 29 7.55 -7.50 -0.26
N PRO A 30 8.48 -6.75 0.37
CA PRO A 30 9.91 -7.01 0.23
C PRO A 30 10.25 -8.50 0.41
N GLY A 31 11.08 -9.04 -0.49
CA GLY A 31 11.48 -10.45 -0.51
C GLY A 31 10.53 -11.41 -1.25
N GLN A 32 9.41 -10.93 -1.81
CA GLN A 32 8.55 -11.73 -2.69
C GLN A 32 8.89 -11.62 -4.19
N ASP A 33 9.84 -10.76 -4.55
CA ASP A 33 10.40 -10.75 -5.90
C ASP A 33 11.30 -11.99 -6.09
N PHE A 34 11.41 -12.47 -7.33
CA PHE A 34 12.36 -13.51 -7.69
C PHE A 34 13.82 -13.03 -7.61
N ASN A 35 14.02 -11.70 -7.67
CA ASN A 35 15.30 -11.03 -7.56
C ASN A 35 15.57 -10.62 -6.10
N ASP A 36 16.73 -11.00 -5.56
CA ASP A 36 17.11 -10.67 -4.19
C ASP A 36 17.72 -9.24 -4.07
N HIS A 37 17.95 -8.56 -5.20
CA HIS A 37 18.62 -7.25 -5.26
C HIS A 37 17.65 -6.08 -5.47
N GLU A 38 16.41 -6.35 -5.86
CA GLU A 38 15.39 -5.35 -6.14
C GLU A 38 14.10 -5.72 -5.43
N ASN A 39 13.38 -4.72 -4.91
CA ASN A 39 12.08 -4.92 -4.31
C ASN A 39 11.10 -3.92 -4.92
N TRP A 40 10.07 -4.45 -5.56
CA TRP A 40 9.02 -3.66 -6.19
C TRP A 40 7.69 -4.05 -5.58
N ALA A 41 6.96 -3.08 -5.04
CA ALA A 41 5.68 -3.33 -4.41
C ALA A 41 4.57 -3.64 -5.42
N ILE A 42 4.73 -3.21 -6.68
CA ILE A 42 3.73 -3.39 -7.74
C ILE A 42 4.33 -4.19 -8.89
N LEU A 43 3.63 -5.26 -9.29
CA LEU A 43 3.86 -5.97 -10.54
C LEU A 43 2.63 -5.90 -11.44
N VAL A 44 2.85 -5.58 -12.71
CA VAL A 44 1.83 -5.70 -13.75
C VAL A 44 2.19 -6.87 -14.65
N SER A 45 1.22 -7.76 -14.84
CA SER A 45 1.39 -8.99 -15.61
C SER A 45 0.33 -9.16 -16.69
N ASP A 46 0.74 -9.76 -17.80
CA ASP A 46 -0.15 -10.39 -18.79
C ASP A 46 0.11 -11.90 -18.76
N LYS A 47 -0.88 -12.67 -18.30
CA LYS A 47 -0.77 -14.12 -18.11
C LYS A 47 0.46 -14.51 -17.29
N ASP A 48 1.48 -15.08 -17.93
CA ASP A 48 2.71 -15.60 -17.35
C ASP A 48 3.89 -14.61 -17.45
N SER A 49 3.67 -13.44 -18.04
CA SER A 49 4.70 -12.44 -18.30
C SER A 49 4.56 -11.22 -17.39
N ILE A 50 5.68 -10.77 -16.80
CA ILE A 50 5.75 -9.50 -16.07
C ILE A 50 6.09 -8.40 -17.07
N LEU A 51 5.22 -7.40 -17.19
CA LEU A 51 5.38 -6.28 -18.12
C LEU A 51 5.98 -5.04 -17.44
N TYR A 52 5.64 -4.82 -16.17
CA TYR A 52 6.10 -3.66 -15.42
C TYR A 52 6.30 -4.00 -13.95
N LYS A 53 7.34 -3.41 -13.37
CA LYS A 53 7.60 -3.40 -11.93
C LYS A 53 7.74 -1.95 -11.48
N GLY A 54 7.17 -1.62 -10.34
CA GLY A 54 7.24 -0.25 -9.82
C GLY A 54 6.93 -0.15 -8.34
N PHE A 55 7.06 1.08 -7.82
CA PHE A 55 6.94 1.42 -6.41
C PHE A 55 7.96 0.70 -5.53
N GLU A 56 9.14 1.28 -5.40
CA GLU A 56 10.10 0.82 -4.41
C GLU A 56 9.56 1.08 -2.99
N PRO A 57 9.46 0.05 -2.13
CA PRO A 57 9.01 0.23 -0.76
C PRO A 57 10.07 0.97 0.06
N THR A 58 9.60 1.90 0.87
CA THR A 58 10.45 2.63 1.83
C THR A 58 10.90 1.72 2.98
N PRO A 59 12.00 2.04 3.70
CA PRO A 59 12.44 1.26 4.85
C PRO A 59 11.36 0.99 5.91
N LEU A 60 10.44 1.94 6.11
CA LEU A 60 9.31 1.82 7.03
C LEU A 60 8.29 0.73 6.62
N GLN A 61 8.24 0.40 5.33
CA GLN A 61 7.33 -0.59 4.77
C GLN A 61 7.92 -2.00 4.77
N ASN A 62 9.20 -2.15 5.11
CA ASN A 62 9.84 -3.44 5.25
C ASN A 62 9.24 -4.26 6.40
N ASP A 63 9.17 -5.58 6.21
CA ASP A 63 8.69 -6.55 7.20
C ASP A 63 7.25 -6.30 7.68
N ASN A 64 6.44 -5.62 6.85
CA ASN A 64 5.07 -5.24 7.16
C ASN A 64 4.05 -6.18 6.50
N PHE A 65 2.79 -6.14 6.97
CA PHE A 65 1.72 -6.99 6.44
C PHE A 65 1.18 -6.48 5.10
N ILE A 66 0.67 -7.40 4.27
CA ILE A 66 -0.07 -7.05 3.05
C ILE A 66 -1.45 -6.54 3.45
N ASN A 67 -1.78 -5.32 3.04
CA ASN A 67 -3.15 -4.80 3.03
C ASN A 67 -3.56 -4.54 1.58
N ASN A 68 -4.77 -4.97 1.18
CA ASN A 68 -5.30 -4.60 -0.12
C ASN A 68 -5.59 -3.10 -0.13
N SER A 69 -4.66 -2.35 -0.71
CA SER A 69 -4.64 -0.90 -0.70
C SER A 69 -5.04 -0.30 -2.05
N PHE A 70 -5.69 -1.11 -2.90
CA PHE A 70 -6.22 -0.70 -4.20
C PHE A 70 -7.70 -0.35 -4.10
N THR A 71 -8.06 0.76 -4.73
CA THR A 71 -9.43 1.29 -4.81
C THR A 71 -9.62 1.95 -6.17
N TYR A 72 -10.81 2.49 -6.44
CA TYR A 72 -11.07 3.25 -7.66
C TYR A 72 -11.54 4.64 -7.29
N ASP A 73 -11.23 5.61 -8.14
CA ASP A 73 -11.86 6.91 -8.04
C ASP A 73 -13.26 6.95 -8.65
N CYS A 74 -13.91 8.11 -8.52
CA CYS A 74 -15.25 8.34 -9.04
C CYS A 74 -15.37 8.17 -10.56
N ASP A 75 -14.26 8.26 -11.30
CA ASP A 75 -14.19 8.07 -12.76
C ASP A 75 -13.79 6.64 -13.13
N GLY A 76 -13.62 5.75 -12.14
CA GLY A 76 -13.21 4.36 -12.35
C GLY A 76 -11.71 4.15 -12.57
N LYS A 77 -10.88 5.17 -12.33
CA LYS A 77 -9.41 5.02 -12.41
C LYS A 77 -8.86 4.39 -11.15
N LEU A 78 -7.89 3.51 -11.32
CA LEU A 78 -7.29 2.78 -10.22
C LEU A 78 -6.46 3.70 -9.31
N LEU A 79 -6.71 3.60 -8.01
CA LEU A 79 -5.99 4.26 -6.94
C LEU A 79 -5.20 3.24 -6.13
N PHE A 80 -4.05 3.67 -5.62
CA PHE A 80 -3.17 2.88 -4.77
C PHE A 80 -2.62 3.73 -3.64
N THR A 81 -2.72 3.21 -2.41
CA THR A 81 -2.15 3.85 -1.23
C THR A 81 -1.14 2.90 -0.60
N PRO A 82 0.18 3.12 -0.74
CA PRO A 82 1.16 2.26 -0.09
C PRO A 82 0.95 2.18 1.42
N VAL A 83 1.32 1.06 2.05
CA VAL A 83 1.15 0.87 3.50
C VAL A 83 1.78 2.04 4.27
N TYR A 84 1.03 2.58 5.22
CA TYR A 84 1.35 3.79 6.02
C TYR A 84 1.50 5.10 5.25
N SER A 85 1.46 5.10 3.92
CA SER A 85 1.65 6.32 3.16
C SER A 85 0.53 7.32 3.40
N ASP A 86 0.90 8.58 3.54
CA ASP A 86 -0.04 9.70 3.52
C ASP A 86 -0.45 10.06 2.09
N THR A 87 0.19 9.48 1.07
CA THR A 87 -0.06 9.80 -0.34
C THR A 87 -0.89 8.71 -1.00
N VAL A 88 -1.97 9.13 -1.65
CA VAL A 88 -2.78 8.29 -2.53
C VAL A 88 -2.35 8.57 -3.96
N TYR A 89 -1.99 7.52 -4.67
CA TYR A 89 -1.53 7.56 -6.04
C TYR A 89 -2.64 7.11 -6.99
N GLN A 90 -2.68 7.68 -8.19
CA GLN A 90 -3.56 7.28 -9.28
C GLN A 90 -2.73 6.72 -10.42
N PHE A 91 -3.17 5.58 -10.95
CA PHE A 91 -2.66 5.04 -12.19
C PHE A 91 -3.21 5.83 -13.38
N MET A 92 -2.31 6.46 -14.12
CA MET A 92 -2.63 7.13 -15.39
C MET A 92 -2.51 6.16 -16.58
N SER A 93 -1.66 5.15 -16.42
CA SER A 93 -1.55 3.96 -17.25
C SER A 93 -0.97 2.82 -16.40
N VAL A 94 -0.77 1.64 -16.98
CA VAL A 94 -0.16 0.50 -16.28
C VAL A 94 1.28 0.74 -15.79
N SER A 95 2.00 1.70 -16.37
CA SER A 95 3.38 2.01 -16.00
C SER A 95 3.57 3.45 -15.50
N ILE A 96 2.53 4.27 -15.52
CA ILE A 96 2.57 5.67 -15.09
C ILE A 96 1.63 5.85 -13.91
N VAL A 97 2.21 6.22 -12.78
CA VAL A 97 1.49 6.46 -11.54
C VAL A 97 1.89 7.82 -10.98
N SER A 98 0.90 8.59 -10.51
CA SER A 98 1.11 9.95 -10.02
C SER A 98 0.41 10.19 -8.68
N PRO A 99 0.96 11.03 -7.78
CA PRO A 99 0.25 11.45 -6.59
C PRO A 99 -1.05 12.17 -6.96
N LYS A 100 -2.19 11.72 -6.41
CA LYS A 100 -3.49 12.37 -6.58
C LYS A 100 -3.92 13.12 -5.32
N TYR A 101 -3.69 12.53 -4.14
CA TYR A 101 -4.04 13.13 -2.86
C TYR A 101 -2.92 12.97 -1.83
N VAL A 102 -2.83 13.95 -0.92
CA VAL A 102 -1.95 13.88 0.25
C VAL A 102 -2.77 14.13 1.52
N ILE A 103 -2.87 13.12 2.36
CA ILE A 103 -3.59 13.16 3.64
C ILE A 103 -2.66 13.78 4.69
N ARG A 104 -2.88 15.05 5.01
CA ARG A 104 -2.04 15.78 5.96
C ARG A 104 -2.37 15.39 7.40
N GLN A 105 -1.52 14.57 8.01
CA GLN A 105 -1.62 14.23 9.43
C GLN A 105 -0.52 14.94 10.23
N LYS A 106 -0.86 15.59 11.35
CA LYS A 106 0.11 16.34 12.18
C LYS A 106 1.27 15.47 12.68
N LYS A 107 1.02 14.19 12.96
CA LYS A 107 1.99 13.25 13.52
C LYS A 107 1.90 11.87 12.87
N SER A 108 1.94 11.83 11.53
CA SER A 108 1.92 10.57 10.79
C SER A 108 3.16 9.73 11.09
N ILE A 109 2.99 8.41 11.18
CA ILE A 109 4.06 7.42 11.09
C ILE A 109 4.80 7.55 9.74
N TRP A 110 4.13 8.02 8.70
CA TRP A 110 4.74 8.28 7.40
C TRP A 110 5.90 9.27 7.46
N ASN A 111 5.93 10.19 8.42
CA ASN A 111 7.06 11.12 8.61
C ASN A 111 8.39 10.39 8.93
N LEU A 112 8.34 9.09 9.22
CA LEU A 112 9.48 8.24 9.52
C LEU A 112 9.78 7.25 8.38
N TYR A 113 9.32 7.51 7.15
CA TYR A 113 9.40 6.58 6.02
C TYR A 113 10.81 6.04 5.72
N ASN A 114 11.86 6.84 5.94
CA ASN A 114 13.25 6.44 5.74
C ASN A 114 13.84 5.57 6.86
N GLN A 115 13.07 5.29 7.92
CA GLN A 115 13.52 4.51 9.06
C GLN A 115 12.91 3.11 8.99
N LYS A 116 13.75 2.08 9.17
CA LYS A 116 13.27 0.71 9.34
C LYS A 116 12.71 0.55 10.75
N ILE A 117 11.38 0.58 10.87
CA ILE A 117 10.66 0.49 12.14
C ILE A 117 9.74 -0.74 12.10
N PRO A 118 9.94 -1.76 12.97
CA PRO A 118 9.07 -2.93 13.03
C PRO A 118 7.61 -2.56 13.35
N PRO A 119 6.62 -3.33 12.89
CA PRO A 119 5.20 -3.05 13.18
C PRO A 119 4.88 -2.89 14.66
N GLN A 120 5.53 -3.64 15.56
CA GLN A 120 5.32 -3.52 17.00
C GLN A 120 5.83 -2.18 17.57
N GLU A 121 6.91 -1.63 16.99
CA GLU A 121 7.42 -0.31 17.37
C GLU A 121 6.53 0.81 16.82
N VAL A 122 5.96 0.64 15.62
CA VAL A 122 4.92 1.54 15.09
C VAL A 122 3.74 1.62 16.07
N ASP A 123 3.26 0.49 16.57
CA ASP A 123 2.16 0.46 17.55
C ASP A 123 2.53 1.18 18.87
N LYS A 124 3.79 1.07 19.33
CA LYS A 124 4.28 1.83 20.49
C LYS A 124 4.29 3.33 20.22
N LEU A 125 4.75 3.76 19.05
CA LEU A 125 4.74 5.18 18.65
C LEU A 125 3.32 5.76 18.66
N ILE A 126 2.34 5.00 18.17
CA ILE A 126 0.92 5.41 18.19
C ILE A 126 0.40 5.49 19.64
N LYS A 127 0.66 4.47 20.48
CA LYS A 127 0.12 4.37 21.85
C LYS A 127 0.80 5.30 22.87
N GLN A 128 2.09 5.56 22.72
CA GLN A 128 2.91 6.23 23.73
C GLN A 128 3.35 7.64 23.31
N LYS A 129 3.42 7.89 21.99
CA LYS A 129 3.88 9.16 21.44
C LYS A 129 2.83 9.82 20.56
N ASP A 130 1.58 9.38 20.59
CA ASP A 130 0.46 9.98 19.85
C ASP A 130 0.69 10.13 18.34
N TYR A 131 1.49 9.23 17.75
CA TYR A 131 1.55 9.12 16.29
C TYR A 131 0.22 8.58 15.74
N THR A 132 -0.01 8.82 14.45
CA THR A 132 -1.16 8.33 13.70
C THR A 132 -0.70 7.55 12.48
N ARG A 133 -1.52 6.63 11.96
CA ARG A 133 -1.22 5.97 10.68
C ARG A 133 -2.46 5.91 9.81
N TYR A 134 -2.27 6.01 8.50
CA TYR A 134 -3.32 5.65 7.55
C TYR A 134 -3.71 4.17 7.73
N ALA A 135 -5.01 3.86 7.75
CA ALA A 135 -5.50 2.58 8.24
C ALA A 135 -6.75 2.04 7.51
N GLY A 136 -6.95 2.36 6.24
CA GLY A 136 -8.13 1.89 5.52
C GLY A 136 -8.03 1.98 4.02
N LYS A 137 -9.19 1.98 3.37
CA LYS A 137 -9.34 2.25 1.94
C LYS A 137 -9.59 3.74 1.72
N PHE A 138 -9.13 4.26 0.60
CA PHE A 138 -9.44 5.62 0.18
C PHE A 138 -10.64 5.57 -0.75
N LEU A 139 -11.70 6.26 -0.40
CA LEU A 139 -12.91 6.35 -1.21
C LEU A 139 -12.99 7.76 -1.77
N ASP A 140 -12.88 7.87 -3.09
CA ASP A 140 -13.01 9.13 -3.81
C ASP A 140 -14.44 9.25 -4.35
N GLY A 141 -15.21 10.18 -3.77
CA GLY A 141 -16.60 10.46 -4.14
C GLY A 141 -16.76 11.62 -5.12
N GLY A 142 -15.70 12.05 -5.82
CA GLY A 142 -15.74 13.17 -6.76
C GLY A 142 -15.61 14.54 -6.09
N ASN A 143 -16.55 14.92 -5.22
CA ASN A 143 -16.49 16.19 -4.46
C ASN A 143 -16.06 16.02 -2.99
N TYR A 144 -16.00 14.77 -2.50
CA TYR A 144 -15.47 14.43 -1.18
C TYR A 144 -14.51 13.24 -1.27
N ALA A 145 -13.75 13.03 -0.20
CA ALA A 145 -13.01 11.81 0.04
C ALA A 145 -13.35 11.26 1.42
N SER A 146 -13.42 9.93 1.54
CA SER A 146 -13.55 9.22 2.82
C SER A 146 -12.35 8.30 3.00
N PHE A 147 -11.72 8.34 4.17
CA PHE A 147 -10.56 7.52 4.50
C PHE A 147 -10.50 7.29 6.01
N GLU A 148 -9.64 6.36 6.45
CA GLU A 148 -9.51 6.03 7.86
C GLU A 148 -8.09 6.28 8.36
N ILE A 149 -7.99 6.94 9.51
CA ILE A 149 -6.73 7.11 10.24
C ILE A 149 -6.84 6.37 11.56
N ALA A 150 -5.84 5.56 11.89
CA ALA A 150 -5.74 4.89 13.17
C ALA A 150 -5.05 5.77 14.21
N HIS A 151 -5.67 5.80 15.39
CA HIS A 151 -5.23 6.53 16.56
C HIS A 151 -5.22 5.61 17.77
N LYS A 152 -4.53 6.03 18.83
CA LYS A 152 -4.74 5.47 20.16
C LYS A 152 -6.19 5.70 20.60
N TRP A 153 -6.81 4.64 21.11
CA TRP A 153 -8.05 4.71 21.86
C TRP A 153 -7.91 3.82 23.09
N ASP A 154 -7.74 4.45 24.26
CA ASP A 154 -7.36 3.77 25.49
C ASP A 154 -6.08 2.92 25.31
N LYS A 155 -6.15 1.60 25.51
CA LYS A 155 -5.04 0.64 25.29
C LYS A 155 -4.96 0.09 23.86
N TYR A 156 -5.93 0.43 23.02
CA TYR A 156 -6.08 -0.07 21.65
C TYR A 156 -5.62 0.95 20.60
N ILE A 157 -5.47 0.48 19.37
CA ILE A 157 -5.29 1.30 18.18
C ILE A 157 -6.52 1.06 17.31
N THR A 158 -7.29 2.12 17.04
CA THR A 158 -8.55 2.02 16.29
C THR A 158 -8.55 2.97 15.10
N PRO A 159 -8.90 2.50 13.90
CA PRO A 159 -9.25 3.36 12.78
C PRO A 159 -10.45 4.25 13.13
N ARG A 160 -10.40 5.50 12.67
CA ARG A 160 -11.52 6.44 12.71
C ARG A 160 -11.76 6.96 11.29
N PRO A 161 -13.03 7.04 10.84
CA PRO A 161 -13.34 7.60 9.53
C PRO A 161 -13.16 9.12 9.54
N TYR A 162 -12.65 9.63 8.43
CA TYR A 162 -12.49 11.04 8.13
C TYR A 162 -13.12 11.33 6.77
N PHE A 163 -13.79 12.48 6.69
CA PHE A 163 -14.38 13.01 5.46
C PHE A 163 -13.66 14.31 5.12
N GLY A 164 -12.99 14.34 3.98
CA GLY A 164 -12.32 15.53 3.46
C GLY A 164 -13.14 16.16 2.34
N ILE A 165 -13.26 17.50 2.36
CA ILE A 165 -13.61 18.26 1.16
C ILE A 165 -12.34 18.38 0.33
N LYS A 166 -12.43 18.08 -0.98
CA LYS A 166 -11.29 18.23 -1.87
C LYS A 166 -11.01 19.72 -2.07
N GLU A 167 -9.86 20.18 -1.59
CA GLU A 167 -9.35 21.48 -2.04
C GLU A 167 -8.77 21.28 -3.44
N PRO A 168 -9.19 22.08 -4.45
CA PRO A 168 -8.55 22.04 -5.75
C PRO A 168 -7.06 22.42 -5.57
N THR A 169 -6.19 21.53 -6.03
CA THR A 169 -4.74 21.80 -6.16
C THR A 169 -4.47 22.87 -7.20
#